data_AF-Q9ZCM7-F1
#
_entry.id   AF-Q9ZCM7-F1
#
_cell.length_a   1.000
_cell.length_b   1.000
_cell.length_c   1.000
_cell.angle_alpha   90.00
_cell.angle_beta   90.00
_cell.angle_gamma   90.00
#
_symmetry.space_group_name_H-M   'P 1'
#
loop_
_entity.id
_entity.type
_entity.pdbx_description
1 polymer ?
#
loop_
_entity_poly.entity_id
_entity_poly.type
_entity_poly.pdbx_seq_one_letter_code
_entity_poly.pdbx_strand_id
1 'polypeptide(L)'
;MKNLLKILLIIAFANPVFASSMQMPDPASVTTTQIHAMSTNAQQDWIASLTANQYNMLSPDVQKWVMENTTDAQKQALGINQ
;
A
#
# COMPACT_ATOMS: atom_id res chain seq x y z
N MET A 1 -42.62 6.40 -18.67
CA MET A 1 -41.39 6.31 -19.51
C MET A 1 -40.27 5.73 -18.65
N LYS A 2 -39.54 4.76 -19.20
CA LYS A 2 -38.23 4.22 -18.75
C LYS A 2 -38.14 3.59 -17.33
N ASN A 3 -37.91 2.28 -17.30
CA ASN A 3 -36.80 1.67 -16.56
C ASN A 3 -36.65 0.21 -17.03
N LEU A 4 -36.29 0.05 -18.31
CA LEU A 4 -35.91 -1.20 -18.95
C LEU A 4 -34.43 -1.11 -19.33
N LEU A 5 -33.55 -1.65 -18.47
CA LEU A 5 -32.18 -2.14 -18.72
C LEU A 5 -31.57 -2.32 -17.31
N LYS A 6 -31.69 -3.46 -16.62
CA LYS A 6 -30.92 -4.68 -16.93
C LYS A 6 -29.57 -4.34 -17.57
N ILE A 7 -28.76 -3.53 -16.87
CA ILE A 7 -27.32 -3.46 -17.10
C ILE A 7 -26.75 -4.77 -16.55
N LEU A 8 -26.92 -5.79 -17.40
CA LEU A 8 -26.23 -7.05 -17.35
C LEU A 8 -24.83 -6.79 -17.94
N LEU A 9 -23.98 -6.02 -17.24
CA LEU A 9 -22.60 -5.83 -17.68
C LEU A 9 -21.70 -6.76 -16.88
N ILE A 10 -21.58 -7.95 -17.46
CA ILE A 10 -20.59 -8.97 -17.18
C ILE A 10 -19.22 -8.33 -17.32
N ILE A 11 -18.56 -8.01 -16.21
CA ILE A 11 -17.13 -7.67 -16.22
C ILE A 11 -16.37 -8.98 -15.98
N ALA A 12 -16.25 -9.75 -17.05
CA ALA A 12 -15.26 -10.82 -17.16
C ALA A 12 -13.92 -10.19 -17.53
N PHE A 13 -13.13 -9.80 -16.54
CA PHE A 13 -11.68 -9.69 -16.73
C PHE A 13 -11.02 -10.88 -16.03
N ALA A 14 -10.84 -11.92 -16.83
CA ALA A 14 -9.82 -12.92 -16.63
C ALA A 14 -8.45 -12.22 -16.64
N ASN A 15 -7.96 -11.90 -15.46
CA ASN A 15 -6.55 -12.05 -15.14
C ASN A 15 -6.56 -12.80 -13.82
N PRO A 16 -6.13 -14.08 -13.75
CA PRO A 16 -5.50 -14.53 -12.53
C PRO A 16 -4.25 -13.65 -12.45
N VAL A 17 -4.40 -12.46 -11.85
CA VAL A 17 -3.26 -11.77 -11.29
C VAL A 17 -2.66 -12.87 -10.46
N PHE A 18 -1.47 -13.30 -10.84
CA PHE A 18 -0.56 -13.91 -9.93
C PHE A 18 -0.39 -12.84 -8.84
N ALA A 19 -1.37 -12.74 -7.96
CA ALA A 19 -1.16 -12.46 -6.57
C ALA A 19 -0.32 -13.65 -6.15
N SER A 20 0.96 -13.61 -6.55
CA SER A 20 2.02 -13.76 -5.60
C SER A 20 1.50 -12.99 -4.41
N SER A 21 0.86 -13.74 -3.51
CA SER A 21 0.68 -13.34 -2.14
C SER A 21 2.10 -13.23 -1.62
N MET A 22 2.78 -12.17 -2.05
CA MET A 22 3.83 -11.56 -1.29
C MET A 22 3.07 -11.14 -0.06
N GLN A 23 3.01 -12.08 0.89
CA GLN A 23 2.55 -11.82 2.23
C GLN A 23 3.38 -10.62 2.64
N MET A 24 2.74 -9.46 2.66
CA MET A 24 3.44 -8.22 2.92
C MET A 24 4.19 -8.44 4.24
N PRO A 25 5.50 -8.16 4.26
CA PRO A 25 6.27 -8.34 5.48
C PRO A 25 5.57 -7.59 6.59
N ASP A 26 5.51 -8.20 7.77
CA ASP A 26 4.96 -7.52 8.95
C ASP A 26 5.67 -6.17 9.04
N PRO A 27 4.93 -5.05 9.07
CA PRO A 27 5.53 -3.73 9.01
C PRO A 27 6.59 -3.57 10.10
N ALA A 28 6.38 -4.10 11.31
CA ALA A 28 7.36 -3.98 12.39
C ALA A 28 8.68 -4.73 12.13
N SER A 29 8.69 -5.68 11.19
CA SER A 29 9.87 -6.48 10.82
C SER A 29 10.52 -6.07 9.49
N VAL A 30 9.89 -5.14 8.75
CA VAL A 30 10.39 -4.78 7.43
C VAL A 30 11.71 -4.03 7.54
N THR A 31 12.60 -4.27 6.59
CA THR A 31 13.86 -3.56 6.43
C THR A 31 13.87 -2.75 5.13
N THR A 32 14.69 -1.71 5.05
CA THR A 32 14.87 -0.93 3.82
C THR A 32 15.35 -1.80 2.65
N THR A 33 16.17 -2.81 2.91
CA THR A 33 16.59 -3.80 1.91
C THR A 33 15.40 -4.56 1.31
N GLN A 34 14.46 -5.01 2.15
CA GLN A 34 13.25 -5.68 1.66
C GLN A 34 12.35 -4.73 0.88
N ILE A 35 12.21 -3.48 1.34
CA ILE A 35 11.45 -2.45 0.64
C ILE A 35 12.05 -2.18 -0.74
N HIS A 36 13.38 -2.03 -0.84
CA HIS A 36 14.07 -1.84 -2.12
C HIS A 36 14.00 -3.05 -3.05
N ALA A 37 13.80 -4.25 -2.51
CA ALA A 37 13.55 -5.45 -3.30
C ALA A 37 12.10 -5.52 -3.84
N MET A 38 11.17 -4.74 -3.29
CA MET A 38 9.80 -4.63 -3.80
C MET A 38 9.76 -3.74 -5.05
N SER A 39 8.77 -3.98 -5.91
CA SER A 39 8.45 -3.04 -6.99
C SER A 39 7.89 -1.73 -6.42
N THR A 40 8.01 -0.64 -7.17
CA THR A 40 7.49 0.67 -6.76
C THR A 40 5.99 0.63 -6.45
N ASN A 41 5.20 -0.11 -7.22
CA ASN A 41 3.77 -0.30 -6.93
C ASN A 41 3.56 -1.01 -5.58
N ALA A 42 4.29 -2.10 -5.33
CA ALA A 42 4.18 -2.83 -4.06
C ALA A 42 4.62 -1.98 -2.86
N GLN A 43 5.63 -1.11 -3.03
CA GLN A 43 6.04 -0.15 -2.01
C GLN A 43 4.91 0.85 -1.68
N GLN A 44 4.24 1.39 -2.70
CA GLN A 44 3.14 2.33 -2.51
C GLN A 44 1.92 1.66 -1.89
N ASP A 45 1.58 0.45 -2.33
CA ASP A 45 0.50 -0.34 -1.71
C ASP A 45 0.82 -0.65 -0.25
N TRP A 46 2.08 -1.00 0.05
CA TRP A 46 2.53 -1.26 1.42
C TRP A 46 2.43 -0.01 2.28
N ILE A 47 2.94 1.13 1.81
CA ILE A 47 2.80 2.43 2.49
C ILE A 47 1.32 2.76 2.73
N ALA A 48 0.46 2.59 1.73
CA ALA A 48 -0.97 2.89 1.84
C ALA A 48 -1.68 1.98 2.84
N SER A 49 -1.14 0.78 3.08
CA SER A 49 -1.64 -0.15 4.10
C SER A 49 -1.15 0.16 5.52
N LEU A 50 -0.13 1.01 5.67
CA LEU A 50 0.40 1.38 6.98
C LEU A 50 -0.58 2.25 7.74
N THR A 51 -0.74 1.92 9.02
CA THR A 51 -1.38 2.80 10.01
C THR A 51 -0.33 3.62 10.75
N ALA A 52 -0.73 4.72 11.39
CA ALA A 52 0.15 5.52 12.24
C ALA A 52 0.84 4.68 13.34
N ASN A 53 0.11 3.72 13.93
CA ASN A 53 0.66 2.82 14.95
C ASN A 53 1.74 1.90 14.37
N GLN A 54 1.50 1.32 13.19
CA GLN A 54 2.48 0.48 12.51
C GLN A 54 3.71 1.28 12.09
N TYR A 55 3.52 2.51 11.59
CA TYR A 55 4.61 3.42 11.28
C TYR A 55 5.51 3.66 12.50
N ASN A 56 4.92 3.92 13.67
CA ASN A 56 5.65 4.11 14.92
C ASN A 56 6.40 2.86 15.41
N MET A 57 6.06 1.68 14.91
CA MET A 57 6.76 0.42 15.20
C MET A 57 7.88 0.10 14.20
N LEU A 58 7.95 0.82 13.08
CA LEU A 58 9.02 0.65 12.09
C LEU A 58 10.37 1.05 12.70
N SER A 59 11.44 0.45 12.19
CA SER A 59 12.80 0.89 12.52
C SER A 59 13.03 2.33 12.04
N PRO A 60 13.91 3.12 12.70
CA PRO A 60 14.18 4.51 12.32
C PRO A 60 14.59 4.69 10.85
N ASP A 61 15.38 3.77 10.30
CA ASP A 61 15.78 3.79 8.89
C ASP A 61 14.59 3.63 7.95
N VAL A 62 13.65 2.75 8.29
CA VAL A 62 12.42 2.57 7.51
C VAL A 62 11.48 3.75 7.67
N GLN A 63 11.33 4.30 8.88
CA GLN A 63 10.53 5.52 9.12
C GLN A 63 11.02 6.69 8.27
N LYS A 64 12.34 6.88 8.21
CA LYS A 64 12.98 7.89 7.38
C LYS A 64 12.72 7.63 5.90
N TRP A 65 12.90 6.39 5.44
CA TRP A 65 12.63 6.03 4.04
C TRP A 65 11.17 6.30 3.68
N VAL A 66 10.21 5.92 4.52
CA VAL A 66 8.78 6.23 4.32
C VAL A 66 8.57 7.74 4.26
N MET A 67 9.15 8.52 5.17
CA MET A 67 9.04 9.99 5.14
C MET A 67 9.61 10.61 3.85
N GLU A 68 10.66 10.03 3.28
CA GLU A 68 11.27 10.50 2.03
C GLU A 68 10.52 10.04 0.76
N ASN A 69 9.76 8.94 0.84
CA ASN A 69 9.09 8.30 -0.31
C ASN A 69 7.55 8.39 -0.26
N THR A 70 7.01 9.22 0.63
CA THR A 70 5.58 9.46 0.77
C THR A 70 5.20 10.91 0.54
N THR A 71 3.98 11.09 0.05
CA THR A 71 3.37 12.41 -0.13
C THR A 71 2.96 13.02 1.22
N ASP A 72 2.77 14.34 1.27
CA ASP A 72 2.33 15.02 2.50
C ASP A 72 0.97 14.51 3.01
N ALA A 73 0.07 14.12 2.09
CA ALA A 73 -1.21 13.50 2.45
C ALA A 73 -1.03 12.14 3.15
N GLN A 74 -0.11 11.31 2.65
CA GLN A 74 0.24 10.04 3.30
C GLN A 74 0.92 10.28 4.64
N LYS A 75 1.83 11.25 4.73
CA LYS A 75 2.46 11.65 6.01
C LYS A 75 1.42 12.07 7.05
N GLN A 76 0.45 12.88 6.63
CA GLN A 76 -0.64 13.31 7.50
C GLN A 76 -1.51 12.12 7.95
N ALA A 77 -1.81 11.18 7.05
CA ALA A 77 -2.55 9.95 7.40
C ALA A 77 -1.77 9.05 8.38
N LEU A 78 -0.44 9.03 8.29
CA LEU A 78 0.44 8.32 9.21
C LEU A 78 0.73 9.09 10.50
N GLY A 79 0.22 10.32 10.65
CA GLY A 79 0.47 11.16 11.82
C GLY A 79 1.91 11.68 11.91
N ILE A 80 2.65 11.68 10.79
CA ILE A 80 3.98 12.27 10.67
C ILE A 80 3.79 13.79 10.58
N ASN A 81 3.63 14.44 11.73
CA ASN A 81 3.63 15.88 11.81
C ASN A 81 5.06 16.37 11.56
N GLN A 82 5.27 17.06 10.43
CA GLN A 82 6.50 17.78 10.11
C GLN A 82 6.72 18.94 11.08
#